data_AF-A0A9E5FY86-F1
#
_entry.id   AF-A0A9E5FY86-F1
#
_cell.length_a   1.000
_cell.length_b   1.000
_cell.length_c   1.000
_cell.angle_alpha   90.00
_cell.angle_beta   90.00
_cell.angle_gamma   90.00
#
_symmetry.space_group_name_H-M   'P 1'
#
loop_
_entity.id
_entity.type
_entity.pdbx_description
1 polymer ?
#
loop_
_entity_poly.entity_id
_entity_poly.type
_entity_poly.pdbx_seq_one_letter_code
_entity_poly.pdbx_strand_id
1 'polypeptide(L)'
;MSGVVILLVSSVALVLLFSALGIGAVWWALFGDKARARRCPRCWHDLSGTPGMTCGECGHVAHHERELLQTRRRWGVAITALVGILVVTGWARLEILNASWVGFVPNAVLVQLPRLLPSGQLPTWAQNELNNRIVNGQLDGQHILDLIDVLDPGAEALGNPDDWRTLTLARATFSLPAELAPITDEPVASAEVRREARATFTSARARRLALFDPWIDVVVPTEWPVGVAPVAGVRGIVWGANTEWRVRLHDDQSNWLVGDGMSALRRQPGFGALQLPIPMTNGHVHATLDYETRRRDDGAAEWNPWMAQPPIVIDAVVRPFDLAHLQPSDDPEITQTAREAFDFPVSIWTDDDRPAGIRFNTRAFASADYADMLIGVVLELRENGIARRRSHLWWPGSSLARTGWEVDLEDVEALRRLRDVASQLGALPADPDGGHSVPGWTMAVRGDRLMALRAMGALSTGSPNETKIRFWSGQFETPLRVSERPESAPNRAFRRESHPGNPGTAKQK
;
A
#
# COMPACT_ATOMS: atom_id res chain seq x y z
N MET A 1 -25.71 -2.57 -24.86
CA MET A 1 -24.31 -2.23 -25.17
C MET A 1 -24.03 -0.85 -24.62
N SER A 2 -23.11 -0.73 -23.66
CA SER A 2 -22.79 0.53 -22.98
C SER A 2 -22.24 1.55 -23.99
N GLY A 3 -22.59 2.84 -23.86
CA GLY A 3 -22.16 3.90 -24.79
C GLY A 3 -20.65 3.95 -25.04
N VAL A 4 -19.85 3.50 -24.07
CA VAL A 4 -18.39 3.35 -24.16
C VAL A 4 -17.97 2.36 -25.26
N VAL A 5 -18.67 1.25 -25.44
CA VAL A 5 -18.37 0.26 -26.49
C VAL A 5 -18.62 0.87 -27.86
N ILE A 6 -19.71 1.63 -28.01
CA ILE A 6 -20.03 2.32 -29.26
C ILE A 6 -18.95 3.36 -29.58
N LEU A 7 -18.50 4.14 -28.60
CA LEU A 7 -17.42 5.11 -28.78
C LEU A 7 -16.10 4.44 -29.19
N LEU A 8 -15.72 3.34 -28.53
CA LEU A 8 -14.48 2.62 -28.86
C LEU A 8 -14.54 2.02 -30.26
N VAL A 9 -15.62 1.34 -30.61
CA VAL A 9 -15.82 0.76 -31.95
C VAL A 9 -15.84 1.86 -33.01
N SER A 10 -16.51 2.99 -32.73
CA SER A 10 -16.57 4.13 -33.65
C SER A 10 -15.20 4.77 -33.85
N SER A 11 -14.41 4.94 -32.78
CA SER A 11 -13.05 5.49 -32.86
C SER A 11 -12.11 4.57 -33.63
N VAL A 12 -12.14 3.26 -33.37
CA VAL A 12 -11.35 2.27 -34.13
C VAL A 12 -11.76 2.26 -35.60
N ALA A 13 -13.06 2.25 -35.88
CA ALA A 13 -13.58 2.31 -37.25
C ALA A 13 -13.14 3.59 -37.97
N LEU A 14 -13.12 4.73 -37.29
CA LEU A 14 -12.70 6.02 -37.84
C LEU A 14 -11.20 6.04 -38.15
N VAL A 15 -10.35 5.49 -37.27
CA VAL A 15 -8.91 5.35 -37.52
C VAL A 15 -8.64 4.41 -38.71
N LEU A 16 -9.35 3.28 -38.79
CA LEU A 16 -9.25 2.36 -39.92
C LEU A 16 -9.71 3.02 -41.23
N LEU A 17 -10.82 3.75 -41.20
CA LEU A 17 -11.35 4.48 -42.35
C LEU A 17 -10.36 5.56 -42.82
N PHE A 18 -9.83 6.37 -41.89
CA PHE A 18 -8.83 7.39 -42.19
C PHE A 18 -7.57 6.77 -42.82
N SER A 19 -7.11 5.64 -42.28
CA SER A 19 -5.93 4.93 -42.80
C SER A 19 -6.20 4.38 -44.21
N ALA A 20 -7.38 3.79 -44.45
CA ALA A 20 -7.79 3.29 -45.76
C ALA A 20 -7.87 4.42 -46.80
N LEU A 21 -8.45 5.56 -46.44
CA LEU A 21 -8.51 6.75 -47.30
C LEU A 21 -7.12 7.31 -47.58
N GLY A 22 -6.25 7.37 -46.58
CA GLY A 22 -4.86 7.80 -46.73
C GLY A 22 -4.08 6.89 -47.69
N ILE A 23 -4.21 5.57 -47.54
CA ILE A 23 -3.59 4.59 -48.43
C ILE A 23 -4.12 4.76 -49.86
N GLY A 24 -5.44 4.93 -50.03
CA GLY A 24 -6.06 5.22 -51.31
C GLY A 24 -5.53 6.51 -51.95
N ALA A 25 -5.35 7.56 -51.16
CA ALA A 25 -4.80 8.84 -51.62
C ALA A 25 -3.33 8.72 -52.04
N VAL A 26 -2.50 8.01 -51.28
CA VAL A 26 -1.09 7.72 -51.64
C VAL A 26 -1.03 6.90 -52.92
N TRP A 27 -1.85 5.85 -53.02
CA TRP A 27 -1.91 5.00 -54.20
C TRP A 27 -2.33 5.79 -55.44
N TRP A 28 -3.39 6.59 -55.34
CA TRP A 28 -3.85 7.46 -56.42
C TRP A 28 -2.80 8.50 -56.80
N ALA A 29 -2.13 9.12 -55.82
CA ALA A 29 -1.09 10.12 -56.06
C ALA A 29 0.15 9.56 -56.79
N LEU A 30 0.47 8.28 -56.58
CA LEU A 30 1.63 7.62 -57.20
C LEU A 30 1.30 6.87 -58.49
N PHE A 31 0.10 6.30 -58.60
CA PHE A 31 -0.27 5.34 -59.64
C PHE A 31 -1.57 5.64 -60.39
N GLY A 32 -2.34 6.66 -59.99
CA GLY A 32 -3.64 6.99 -60.60
C GLY A 32 -3.52 7.47 -62.05
N ASP A 33 -2.49 8.27 -62.34
CA ASP A 33 -2.27 8.89 -63.65
C ASP A 33 -1.27 8.06 -64.49
N LYS A 34 -1.70 6.87 -64.96
CA LYS A 34 -0.91 6.04 -65.88
C LYS A 34 -0.88 6.68 -67.28
N ALA A 35 0.31 6.98 -67.80
CA ALA A 35 0.47 7.46 -69.17
C ALA A 35 0.16 6.32 -70.16
N ARG A 36 -1.07 6.27 -70.67
CA ARG A 36 -1.47 5.34 -71.76
C ARG A 36 -1.10 5.86 -73.14
N ALA A 37 -0.75 7.15 -73.26
CA ALA A 37 -0.37 7.84 -74.49
C ALA A 37 0.71 8.90 -74.18
N ARG A 38 1.33 9.47 -75.22
CA ARG A 38 2.33 10.55 -75.09
C ARG A 38 1.69 11.75 -74.39
N ARG A 39 2.17 12.10 -73.20
CA ARG A 39 1.68 13.28 -72.45
C ARG A 39 2.83 14.12 -71.94
N CYS A 40 2.62 15.43 -71.86
CA CYS A 40 3.63 16.32 -71.29
C CYS A 40 3.76 16.06 -69.77
N PRO A 41 4.98 15.83 -69.22
CA PRO A 41 5.16 15.57 -67.78
C PRO A 41 4.84 16.77 -66.88
N ARG A 42 4.81 18.00 -67.43
CA ARG A 42 4.57 19.24 -66.68
C ARG A 42 3.09 19.62 -66.59
N CYS A 43 2.40 19.72 -67.73
CA CYS A 43 0.99 20.13 -67.80
C CYS A 43 0.00 18.96 -67.99
N TRP A 44 0.47 17.77 -68.36
CA TRP A 44 -0.34 16.58 -68.66
C TRP A 44 -1.19 16.66 -69.95
N HIS A 45 -0.89 17.63 -70.82
CA HIS A 45 -1.49 17.73 -72.16
C HIS A 45 -1.21 16.50 -73.01
N ASP A 46 -2.20 16.07 -73.81
CA ASP A 46 -2.07 14.93 -74.72
C ASP A 46 -1.29 15.33 -75.98
N LEU A 47 -0.18 14.65 -76.24
CA LEU A 47 0.72 14.89 -77.37
C LEU A 47 0.68 13.75 -78.39
N SER A 48 -0.34 12.90 -78.32
CA SER A 48 -0.53 11.80 -79.30
C SER A 48 -0.72 12.31 -80.74
N GLY A 49 -1.31 13.49 -80.92
CA GLY A 49 -1.57 14.10 -82.23
C GLY A 49 -0.49 15.07 -82.74
N THR A 50 0.54 15.39 -81.93
CA THR A 50 1.50 16.44 -82.26
C THR A 50 2.88 15.83 -82.56
N PRO A 51 3.40 15.94 -83.79
CA PRO A 51 4.76 15.50 -84.11
C PRO A 51 5.78 16.43 -83.43
N GLY A 52 6.76 15.85 -82.73
CA GLY A 52 7.80 16.58 -81.99
C GLY A 52 7.89 16.20 -80.51
N MET A 53 8.86 16.82 -79.80
CA MET A 53 9.10 16.63 -78.36
C MET A 53 8.71 17.87 -77.52
N THR A 54 8.13 18.89 -78.15
CA THR A 54 7.76 20.15 -77.49
C THR A 54 6.26 20.23 -77.24
N CYS A 55 5.86 20.50 -76.00
CA CYS A 55 4.47 20.66 -75.62
C CYS A 55 3.90 22.01 -76.10
N GLY A 56 2.82 21.98 -76.89
CA GLY A 56 2.16 23.19 -77.39
C GLY A 56 1.48 24.05 -76.32
N GLU A 57 1.06 23.47 -75.19
CA GLU A 57 0.37 24.22 -74.12
C GLU A 57 1.33 24.94 -73.16
N CYS A 58 2.32 24.22 -72.60
CA CYS A 58 3.20 24.76 -71.56
C CYS A 58 4.64 25.04 -72.01
N GLY A 59 4.98 24.77 -73.27
CA GLY A 59 6.32 25.00 -73.84
C GLY A 59 7.41 24.05 -73.34
N HIS A 60 7.09 23.02 -72.56
CA HIS A 60 8.09 22.06 -72.08
C HIS A 60 8.61 21.18 -73.21
N VAL A 61 9.95 21.09 -73.34
CA VAL A 61 10.65 20.25 -74.31
C VAL A 61 11.15 19.00 -73.60
N ALA A 62 10.65 17.83 -73.98
CA ALA A 62 11.16 16.55 -73.49
C ALA A 62 12.50 16.24 -74.16
N HIS A 63 13.46 15.71 -73.39
CA HIS A 63 14.77 15.33 -73.94
C HIS A 63 14.73 13.94 -74.59
N HIS A 64 13.81 13.08 -74.14
CA HIS A 64 13.67 11.71 -74.62
C HIS A 64 12.20 11.33 -74.76
N GLU A 65 11.87 10.52 -75.75
CA GLU A 65 10.52 9.99 -75.95
C GLU A 65 9.98 9.24 -74.72
N ARG A 66 10.86 8.64 -73.92
CA ARG A 66 10.51 7.97 -72.65
C ARG A 66 9.95 8.95 -71.59
N GLU A 67 10.35 10.22 -71.61
CA GLU A 67 9.84 11.22 -70.66
C GLU A 67 8.35 11.52 -70.90
N LEU A 68 7.88 11.39 -72.14
CA LEU A 68 6.46 11.55 -72.51
C LEU A 68 5.58 10.38 -72.06
N LEU A 69 6.20 9.27 -71.62
CA LEU A 69 5.52 8.09 -71.08
C LEU A 69 5.63 8.00 -69.56
N GLN A 70 6.24 8.99 -68.90
CA GLN A 70 6.36 8.98 -67.44
C GLN A 70 5.02 9.24 -66.75
N THR A 71 4.76 8.47 -65.70
CA THR A 71 3.60 8.68 -64.82
C THR A 71 3.75 9.97 -64.02
N ARG A 72 2.75 10.85 -64.02
CA ARG A 72 2.74 12.05 -63.17
C ARG A 72 2.53 11.63 -61.72
N ARG A 73 3.60 11.68 -60.93
CA ARG A 73 3.56 11.39 -59.49
C ARG A 73 3.34 12.69 -58.73
N ARG A 74 2.29 12.75 -57.93
CA ARG A 74 1.96 13.90 -57.08
C ARG A 74 2.65 13.73 -55.72
N TRP A 75 3.98 13.83 -55.70
CA TRP A 75 4.78 13.58 -54.49
C TRP A 75 4.35 14.40 -53.28
N GLY A 76 3.93 15.66 -53.46
CA GLY A 76 3.39 16.48 -52.37
C GLY A 76 2.17 15.83 -51.70
N VAL A 77 1.19 15.36 -52.48
CA VAL A 77 -0.02 14.70 -51.95
C VAL A 77 0.35 13.38 -51.26
N ALA A 78 1.25 12.59 -51.85
CA ALA A 78 1.71 11.33 -51.27
C ALA A 78 2.41 11.54 -49.91
N ILE A 79 3.31 12.53 -49.82
CA ILE A 79 4.02 12.86 -48.57
C ILE A 79 3.04 13.36 -47.51
N THR A 80 2.14 14.28 -47.86
CA THR A 80 1.15 14.80 -46.90
C THR A 80 0.21 13.70 -46.39
N ALA A 81 -0.27 12.82 -47.27
CA ALA A 81 -1.11 11.69 -46.88
C ALA A 81 -0.35 10.69 -45.98
N LEU A 82 0.92 10.38 -46.31
CA LEU A 82 1.76 9.50 -45.51
C LEU A 82 2.04 10.08 -44.11
N VAL A 83 2.40 11.36 -44.04
CA VAL A 83 2.61 12.08 -42.77
C VAL A 83 1.31 12.11 -41.96
N GLY A 84 0.16 12.35 -42.60
CA GLY A 84 -1.15 12.30 -41.95
C GLY A 84 -1.45 10.94 -41.32
N ILE A 85 -1.20 9.84 -42.04
CA ILE A 85 -1.32 8.48 -41.50
C ILE A 85 -0.41 8.30 -40.29
N LEU A 86 0.87 8.69 -40.39
CA LEU A 86 1.84 8.54 -39.30
C LEU A 86 1.44 9.35 -38.06
N VAL A 87 0.93 10.57 -38.24
CA VAL A 87 0.46 11.42 -37.13
C VAL A 87 -0.78 10.83 -36.48
N VAL A 88 -1.80 10.43 -37.24
CA VAL A 88 -3.03 9.85 -36.67
C VAL A 88 -2.77 8.51 -36.03
N THR A 89 -1.96 7.65 -36.65
CA THR A 89 -1.59 6.35 -36.08
C THR A 89 -0.69 6.52 -34.85
N GLY A 90 0.24 7.48 -34.89
CA GLY A 90 1.10 7.83 -33.77
C GLY A 90 0.31 8.40 -32.59
N TRP A 91 -0.62 9.31 -32.85
CA TRP A 91 -1.53 9.86 -31.85
C TRP A 91 -2.45 8.78 -31.28
N ALA A 92 -3.12 7.98 -32.11
CA ALA A 92 -3.95 6.87 -31.66
C ALA A 92 -3.13 5.86 -30.85
N ARG A 93 -1.89 5.56 -31.27
CA ARG A 93 -0.98 4.70 -30.52
C ARG A 93 -0.59 5.33 -29.18
N LEU A 94 -0.22 6.60 -29.14
CA LEU A 94 0.12 7.29 -27.89
C LEU A 94 -1.09 7.36 -26.96
N GLU A 95 -2.28 7.65 -27.48
CA GLU A 95 -3.49 7.69 -26.69
C GLU A 95 -3.89 6.29 -26.20
N ILE A 96 -3.82 5.25 -27.02
CA ILE A 96 -4.18 3.87 -26.66
C ILE A 96 -3.11 3.20 -25.78
N LEU A 97 -1.84 3.59 -25.90
CA LEU A 97 -0.76 3.10 -25.04
C LEU A 97 -0.63 3.90 -23.74
N ASN A 98 -0.96 5.21 -23.75
CA ASN A 98 -0.89 6.06 -22.54
C ASN A 98 -2.22 6.06 -21.76
N ALA A 99 -3.36 6.12 -22.43
CA ALA A 99 -4.64 5.74 -21.81
C ALA A 99 -4.67 4.22 -21.82
N SER A 100 -4.41 3.61 -20.66
CA SER A 100 -4.48 2.16 -20.52
C SER A 100 -5.82 1.70 -21.11
N TRP A 101 -5.80 0.96 -22.22
CA TRP A 101 -7.03 0.43 -22.84
C TRP A 101 -7.94 -0.28 -21.81
N VAL A 102 -7.31 -0.74 -20.75
CA VAL A 102 -7.83 -1.21 -19.47
C VAL A 102 -8.93 -0.31 -18.86
N GLY A 103 -8.80 1.02 -18.96
CA GLY A 103 -9.81 1.99 -18.54
C GLY A 103 -11.14 1.86 -19.28
N PHE A 104 -11.16 1.27 -20.47
CA PHE A 104 -12.39 1.01 -21.23
C PHE A 104 -13.09 -0.29 -20.86
N VAL A 105 -12.45 -1.17 -20.06
CA VAL A 105 -13.08 -2.41 -19.59
C VAL A 105 -14.28 -2.03 -18.72
N PRO A 106 -15.52 -2.50 -18.99
CA PRO A 106 -16.67 -2.18 -18.17
C PRO A 106 -16.50 -2.70 -16.72
N ASN A 107 -17.01 -1.95 -15.72
CA ASN A 107 -16.96 -2.33 -14.30
C ASN A 107 -17.46 -3.77 -14.07
N ALA A 108 -18.63 -4.11 -14.63
CA ALA A 108 -19.21 -5.44 -14.50
C ALA A 108 -18.29 -6.56 -15.03
N VAL A 109 -17.56 -6.31 -16.13
CA VAL A 109 -16.59 -7.29 -16.65
C VAL A 109 -15.41 -7.42 -15.70
N LEU A 110 -14.84 -6.28 -15.29
CA LEU A 110 -13.66 -6.23 -14.42
C LEU A 110 -13.92 -6.91 -13.06
N VAL A 111 -15.11 -6.71 -12.47
CA VAL A 111 -15.54 -7.32 -11.22
C VAL A 111 -15.74 -8.84 -11.33
N GLN A 112 -16.16 -9.33 -12.50
CA GLN A 112 -16.39 -10.76 -12.71
C GLN A 112 -15.14 -11.52 -13.18
N LEU A 113 -14.09 -10.83 -13.64
CA LEU A 113 -12.84 -11.47 -14.08
C LEU A 113 -12.23 -12.44 -13.05
N PRO A 114 -12.19 -12.14 -11.73
CA PRO A 114 -11.64 -13.08 -10.76
C PRO A 114 -12.38 -14.42 -10.69
N ARG A 115 -13.68 -14.43 -11.03
CA ARG A 115 -14.49 -15.66 -11.10
C ARG A 115 -14.21 -16.47 -12.37
N LEU A 116 -13.90 -15.78 -13.47
CA LEU A 116 -13.74 -16.39 -14.79
C LEU A 116 -12.34 -16.96 -15.02
N LEU A 117 -11.35 -16.45 -14.29
CA LEU A 117 -9.96 -16.88 -14.39
C LEU A 117 -9.59 -17.79 -13.21
N PRO A 118 -8.70 -18.77 -13.40
CA PRO A 118 -8.21 -19.59 -12.29
C PRO A 118 -7.63 -18.71 -11.17
N SER A 119 -7.87 -19.11 -9.91
CA SER A 119 -7.35 -18.43 -8.73
C SER A 119 -5.83 -18.23 -8.85
N GLY A 120 -5.39 -16.97 -8.79
CA GLY A 120 -3.98 -16.57 -8.93
C GLY A 120 -3.54 -16.13 -10.34
N GLN A 121 -4.41 -16.22 -11.36
CA GLN A 121 -4.06 -15.86 -12.74
C GLN A 121 -4.62 -14.51 -13.22
N LEU A 122 -5.22 -13.70 -12.34
CA LEU A 122 -5.69 -12.37 -12.74
C LEU A 122 -4.47 -11.54 -13.20
N PRO A 123 -4.43 -11.03 -14.44
CA PRO A 123 -3.29 -10.25 -14.90
C PRO A 123 -3.05 -9.01 -14.04
N THR A 124 -1.78 -8.64 -13.82
CA THR A 124 -1.40 -7.51 -12.96
C THR A 124 -2.05 -6.18 -13.38
N TRP A 125 -2.28 -5.96 -14.67
CA TRP A 125 -3.01 -4.79 -15.16
C TRP A 125 -4.46 -4.75 -14.67
N ALA A 126 -5.14 -5.91 -14.61
CA ALA A 126 -6.53 -6.01 -14.19
C ALA A 126 -6.64 -5.83 -12.68
N GLN A 127 -5.69 -6.40 -11.92
CA GLN A 127 -5.54 -6.15 -10.50
C GLN A 127 -5.36 -4.66 -10.22
N ASN A 128 -4.43 -4.00 -10.91
CA ASN A 128 -4.14 -2.58 -10.73
C ASN A 128 -5.33 -1.71 -11.08
N GLU A 129 -6.02 -1.98 -12.19
CA GLU A 129 -7.20 -1.23 -12.59
C GLU A 129 -8.36 -1.39 -11.60
N LEU A 130 -8.65 -2.63 -11.19
CA LEU A 130 -9.71 -2.90 -10.24
C LEU A 130 -9.45 -2.13 -8.93
N ASN A 131 -8.21 -2.19 -8.46
CA ASN A 131 -7.77 -1.46 -7.29
C ASN A 131 -7.85 0.07 -7.45
N ASN A 132 -7.46 0.60 -8.61
CA ASN A 132 -7.57 2.02 -8.92
C ASN A 132 -9.03 2.48 -8.91
N ARG A 133 -9.95 1.70 -9.48
CA ARG A 133 -11.38 2.04 -9.50
C ARG A 133 -12.01 2.00 -8.12
N ILE A 134 -11.61 1.06 -7.27
CA ILE A 134 -12.05 1.02 -5.87
C ILE A 134 -11.58 2.28 -5.12
N VAL A 135 -10.28 2.59 -5.22
CA VAL A 135 -9.67 3.74 -4.52
C VAL A 135 -10.25 5.07 -5.01
N ASN A 136 -10.53 5.19 -6.31
CA ASN A 136 -11.10 6.40 -6.91
C ASN A 136 -12.64 6.46 -6.83
N GLY A 137 -13.29 5.50 -6.18
CA GLY A 137 -14.76 5.46 -6.04
C GLY A 137 -15.51 5.31 -7.37
N GLN A 138 -14.87 4.72 -8.40
CA GLN A 138 -15.44 4.53 -9.75
C GLN A 138 -16.28 3.25 -9.87
N LEU A 139 -16.22 2.36 -8.88
CA LEU A 139 -17.15 1.24 -8.74
C LEU A 139 -18.31 1.68 -7.86
N ASP A 140 -19.54 1.46 -8.34
CA ASP A 140 -20.73 1.69 -7.52
C ASP A 140 -20.84 0.64 -6.40
N GLY A 141 -21.74 0.89 -5.45
CA GLY A 141 -21.96 0.05 -4.29
C GLY A 141 -22.31 -1.39 -4.66
N GLN A 142 -23.07 -1.63 -5.73
CA GLN A 142 -23.41 -2.99 -6.13
C GLN A 142 -22.18 -3.72 -6.70
N HIS A 143 -21.39 -3.07 -7.54
CA HIS A 143 -20.14 -3.63 -8.05
C HIS A 143 -19.14 -3.96 -6.93
N ILE A 144 -19.07 -3.15 -5.87
CA ILE A 144 -18.24 -3.47 -4.70
C ILE A 144 -18.76 -4.71 -3.97
N LEU A 145 -20.08 -4.84 -3.78
CA LEU A 145 -20.66 -6.01 -3.13
C LEU A 145 -20.48 -7.28 -3.97
N ASP A 146 -20.71 -7.20 -5.29
CA ASP A 146 -20.48 -8.29 -6.23
C ASP A 146 -19.01 -8.71 -6.26
N LEU A 147 -18.08 -7.74 -6.16
CA LEU A 147 -16.66 -8.03 -6.08
C LEU A 147 -16.31 -8.80 -4.81
N ILE A 148 -16.87 -8.41 -3.66
CA ILE A 148 -16.68 -9.15 -2.41
C ILE A 148 -17.20 -10.57 -2.57
N ASP A 149 -18.40 -10.74 -3.14
CA ASP A 149 -19.00 -12.06 -3.36
C ASP A 149 -18.17 -12.93 -4.34
N VAL A 150 -17.54 -12.31 -5.35
CA VAL A 150 -16.65 -13.00 -6.31
C VAL A 150 -15.29 -13.36 -5.71
N LEU A 151 -14.81 -12.57 -4.75
CA LEU A 151 -13.57 -12.84 -4.03
C LEU A 151 -13.76 -13.86 -2.90
N ASP A 152 -14.99 -14.29 -2.59
CA ASP A 152 -15.26 -15.33 -1.61
C ASP A 152 -14.43 -16.58 -1.92
N PRO A 153 -13.50 -16.97 -1.03
CA PRO A 153 -12.59 -18.05 -1.30
C PRO A 153 -13.22 -19.43 -1.17
N GLY A 154 -14.43 -19.55 -0.63
CA GLY A 154 -15.13 -20.82 -0.39
C GLY A 154 -14.50 -21.72 0.68
N ALA A 155 -13.19 -21.99 0.61
CA ALA A 155 -12.48 -22.92 1.51
C ALA A 155 -11.10 -22.45 1.98
N GLU A 156 -10.49 -21.43 1.35
CA GLU A 156 -9.15 -20.94 1.72
C GLU A 156 -9.26 -19.61 2.49
N ALA A 157 -8.73 -19.51 3.70
CA ALA A 157 -8.73 -18.25 4.43
C ALA A 157 -7.94 -17.17 3.66
N LEU A 158 -8.61 -16.08 3.26
CA LEU A 158 -7.95 -14.93 2.66
C LEU A 158 -7.36 -14.04 3.75
N GLY A 159 -6.04 -13.90 3.73
CA GLY A 159 -5.39 -12.87 4.53
C GLY A 159 -3.91 -12.67 4.28
N ASN A 160 -3.26 -13.53 3.47
CA ASN A 160 -1.89 -13.31 3.06
C ASN A 160 -1.75 -11.95 2.33
N PRO A 161 -0.93 -11.00 2.85
CA PRO A 161 -0.72 -9.70 2.21
C PRO A 161 -0.11 -9.78 0.80
N ASP A 162 0.55 -10.89 0.47
CA ASP A 162 1.14 -11.13 -0.85
C ASP A 162 0.10 -11.63 -1.87
N ASP A 163 -1.09 -12.04 -1.42
CA ASP A 163 -2.22 -12.35 -2.29
C ASP A 163 -2.94 -11.06 -2.72
N TRP A 164 -3.02 -10.83 -4.02
CA TRP A 164 -3.69 -9.66 -4.58
C TRP A 164 -5.17 -9.58 -4.16
N ARG A 165 -5.84 -10.73 -3.94
CA ARG A 165 -7.23 -10.82 -3.48
C ARG A 165 -7.39 -10.14 -2.13
N THR A 166 -6.46 -10.40 -1.21
CA THR A 166 -6.42 -9.78 0.12
C THR A 166 -6.35 -8.25 0.00
N LEU A 167 -5.46 -7.73 -0.84
CA LEU A 167 -5.32 -6.28 -1.03
C LEU A 167 -6.56 -5.64 -1.66
N THR A 168 -7.18 -6.32 -2.64
CA THR A 168 -8.42 -5.85 -3.27
C THR A 168 -9.59 -5.86 -2.29
N LEU A 169 -9.75 -6.94 -1.51
CA LEU A 169 -10.80 -7.06 -0.50
C LEU A 169 -10.63 -6.01 0.62
N ALA A 170 -9.40 -5.70 0.99
CA ALA A 170 -9.10 -4.65 1.96
C ALA A 170 -9.47 -3.26 1.47
N ARG A 171 -9.19 -2.96 0.20
CA ARG A 171 -9.63 -1.71 -0.42
C ARG A 171 -11.15 -1.62 -0.48
N ALA A 172 -11.83 -2.71 -0.85
CA ALA A 172 -13.30 -2.78 -0.85
C ALA A 172 -13.89 -2.61 0.57
N THR A 173 -13.20 -3.11 1.60
CA THR A 173 -13.61 -2.98 3.01
C THR A 173 -13.74 -1.52 3.46
N PHE A 174 -12.90 -0.62 2.94
CA PHE A 174 -12.90 0.79 3.31
C PHE A 174 -13.41 1.74 2.22
N SER A 175 -13.71 1.23 1.01
CA SER A 175 -14.19 2.06 -0.09
C SER A 175 -15.55 2.69 0.23
N LEU A 176 -15.71 3.97 -0.09
CA LEU A 176 -17.02 4.61 -0.16
C LEU A 176 -17.26 4.95 -1.64
N PRO A 177 -18.20 4.27 -2.32
CA PRO A 177 -18.57 4.59 -3.70
C PRO A 177 -18.91 6.07 -3.86
N ALA A 178 -18.52 6.68 -4.99
CA ALA A 178 -18.68 8.12 -5.19
C ALA A 178 -20.15 8.56 -5.15
N GLU A 179 -21.07 7.71 -5.63
CA GLU A 179 -22.50 7.96 -5.57
C GLU A 179 -23.06 7.92 -4.13
N LEU A 180 -22.32 7.37 -3.17
CA LEU A 180 -22.69 7.36 -1.75
C LEU A 180 -21.95 8.41 -0.94
N ALA A 181 -20.97 9.13 -1.51
CA ALA A 181 -20.21 10.17 -0.82
C ALA A 181 -21.04 11.45 -0.57
N PRO A 182 -20.81 12.21 0.52
CA PRO A 182 -21.55 13.45 0.77
C PRO A 182 -21.31 14.46 -0.37
N ILE A 183 -22.35 15.18 -0.78
CA ILE A 183 -22.23 16.26 -1.76
C ILE A 183 -22.43 17.60 -1.05
N THR A 184 -21.47 18.51 -1.21
CA THR A 184 -21.58 19.88 -0.71
C THR A 184 -22.79 20.58 -1.34
N ASP A 185 -23.57 21.28 -0.53
CA ASP A 185 -24.77 22.03 -0.94
C ASP A 185 -25.92 21.18 -1.51
N GLU A 186 -25.94 19.87 -1.28
CA GLU A 186 -27.07 19.04 -1.69
C GLU A 186 -28.33 19.32 -0.84
N PRO A 187 -29.54 19.31 -1.43
CA PRO A 187 -30.78 19.47 -0.67
C PRO A 187 -30.89 18.47 0.48
N VAL A 188 -31.39 18.90 1.63
CA VAL A 188 -31.50 18.06 2.85
C VAL A 188 -32.20 16.72 2.59
N ALA A 189 -33.27 16.73 1.78
CA ALA A 189 -33.98 15.51 1.41
C ALA A 189 -33.09 14.53 0.62
N SER A 190 -32.29 15.02 -0.34
CA SER A 190 -31.33 14.21 -1.10
C SER A 190 -30.21 13.69 -0.20
N ALA A 191 -29.72 14.51 0.73
CA ALA A 191 -28.70 14.11 1.72
C ALA A 191 -29.20 12.96 2.61
N GLU A 192 -30.47 13.00 3.03
CA GLU A 192 -31.08 11.95 3.86
C GLU A 192 -31.15 10.62 3.09
N VAL A 193 -31.68 10.64 1.86
CA VAL A 193 -31.75 9.46 1.00
C VAL A 193 -30.35 8.87 0.77
N ARG A 194 -29.35 9.71 0.54
CA ARG A 194 -27.95 9.25 0.38
C ARG A 194 -27.38 8.66 1.66
N ARG A 195 -27.70 9.24 2.83
CA ARG A 195 -27.28 8.71 4.13
C ARG A 195 -27.88 7.33 4.40
N GLU A 196 -29.16 7.15 4.11
CA GLU A 196 -29.85 5.86 4.23
C GLU A 196 -29.27 4.82 3.25
N ALA A 197 -29.03 5.20 1.99
CA ALA A 197 -28.38 4.34 1.01
C ALA A 197 -26.96 3.94 1.46
N ARG A 198 -26.19 4.88 2.01
CA ARG A 198 -24.86 4.62 2.58
C ARG A 198 -24.93 3.66 3.77
N ALA A 199 -25.88 3.83 4.67
CA ALA A 199 -26.06 2.95 5.82
C ALA A 199 -26.40 1.52 5.34
N THR A 200 -27.32 1.40 4.38
CA THR A 200 -27.69 0.13 3.75
C THR A 200 -26.50 -0.56 3.09
N PHE A 201 -25.72 0.17 2.28
CA PHE A 201 -24.50 -0.35 1.66
C PHE A 201 -23.47 -0.79 2.70
N THR A 202 -23.20 0.04 3.71
CA THR A 202 -22.23 -0.26 4.77
C THR A 202 -22.59 -1.55 5.49
N SER A 203 -23.88 -1.72 5.81
CA SER A 203 -24.38 -2.92 6.48
C SER A 203 -24.37 -4.16 5.58
N ALA A 204 -24.75 -4.01 4.31
CA ALA A 204 -24.66 -5.10 3.33
C ALA A 204 -23.22 -5.56 3.09
N ARG A 205 -22.26 -4.63 3.09
CA ARG A 205 -20.83 -4.92 3.01
C ARG A 205 -20.34 -5.61 4.26
N ALA A 206 -20.66 -5.10 5.45
CA ALA A 206 -20.25 -5.67 6.72
C ALA A 206 -20.73 -7.13 6.87
N ARG A 207 -21.97 -7.43 6.49
CA ARG A 207 -22.51 -8.81 6.48
C ARG A 207 -21.73 -9.75 5.57
N ARG A 208 -21.36 -9.32 4.37
CA ARG A 208 -20.57 -10.14 3.42
C ARG A 208 -19.16 -10.39 3.93
N LEU A 209 -18.49 -9.33 4.41
CA LEU A 209 -17.15 -9.45 5.00
C LEU A 209 -17.15 -10.35 6.25
N ALA A 210 -18.27 -10.43 6.97
CA ALA A 210 -18.39 -11.33 8.12
C ALA A 210 -18.40 -12.82 7.77
N LEU A 211 -18.62 -13.18 6.50
CA LEU A 211 -18.57 -14.55 6.02
C LEU A 211 -17.16 -15.06 5.75
N PHE A 212 -16.18 -14.16 5.64
CA PHE A 212 -14.80 -14.55 5.39
C PHE A 212 -14.17 -15.07 6.68
N ASP A 213 -13.54 -16.24 6.57
CA ASP A 213 -12.78 -16.82 7.66
C ASP A 213 -11.67 -15.85 8.09
N PRO A 214 -11.49 -15.66 9.41
CA PRO A 214 -10.36 -14.94 9.91
C PRO A 214 -9.04 -15.62 9.52
N TRP A 215 -8.04 -14.82 9.22
CA TRP A 215 -6.70 -15.29 8.90
C TRP A 215 -5.72 -14.77 9.94
N ILE A 216 -4.98 -15.66 10.60
CA ILE A 216 -3.89 -15.31 11.50
C ILE A 216 -2.65 -16.06 11.05
N ASP A 217 -1.54 -15.33 10.94
CA ASP A 217 -0.24 -15.90 10.63
C ASP A 217 0.76 -15.52 11.72
N VAL A 218 1.57 -16.50 12.10
CA VAL A 218 2.57 -16.41 13.16
C VAL A 218 3.93 -16.66 12.54
N VAL A 219 4.66 -15.57 12.32
CA VAL A 219 5.98 -15.59 11.72
C VAL A 219 7.02 -15.86 12.81
N VAL A 220 7.44 -17.12 12.91
CA VAL A 220 8.50 -17.56 13.83
C VAL A 220 9.88 -17.21 13.24
N PRO A 221 10.81 -16.63 14.01
CA PRO A 221 12.17 -16.39 13.52
C PRO A 221 12.88 -17.72 13.20
N THR A 222 13.63 -17.75 12.10
CA THR A 222 14.39 -18.95 11.67
C THR A 222 15.65 -19.19 12.50
N GLU A 223 16.16 -18.16 13.16
CA GLU A 223 17.36 -18.20 14.01
C GLU A 223 17.13 -17.37 15.27
N TRP A 224 17.57 -17.87 16.43
CA TRP A 224 17.43 -17.15 17.70
C TRP A 224 18.47 -17.58 18.74
N PRO A 225 18.86 -16.72 19.70
CA PRO A 225 19.80 -17.10 20.75
C PRO A 225 19.34 -18.30 21.59
N VAL A 226 20.29 -19.19 21.88
CA VAL A 226 20.07 -20.36 22.74
C VAL A 226 19.65 -19.92 24.14
N GLY A 227 18.63 -20.56 24.69
CA GLY A 227 18.15 -20.29 26.06
C GLY A 227 17.33 -19.01 26.19
N VAL A 228 17.07 -18.29 25.10
CA VAL A 228 16.21 -17.10 25.09
C VAL A 228 14.91 -17.44 24.36
N ALA A 229 13.79 -17.01 24.91
CA ALA A 229 12.48 -17.14 24.29
C ALA A 229 12.43 -16.35 22.95
N PRO A 230 12.10 -16.99 21.82
CA PRO A 230 11.94 -16.31 20.54
C PRO A 230 10.72 -15.42 20.55
N VAL A 231 10.79 -14.33 19.79
CA VAL A 231 9.66 -13.43 19.60
C VAL A 231 9.16 -13.61 18.18
N ALA A 232 7.96 -14.17 18.05
CA ALA A 232 7.26 -14.29 16.77
C ALA A 232 6.51 -13.00 16.44
N GLY A 233 6.43 -12.70 15.15
CA GLY A 233 5.54 -11.67 14.63
C GLY A 233 4.16 -12.27 14.35
N VAL A 234 3.11 -11.74 14.96
CA VAL A 234 1.73 -12.12 14.66
C VAL A 234 1.09 -11.06 13.79
N ARG A 235 0.48 -11.49 12.68
CA ARG A 235 -0.33 -10.67 11.82
C ARG A 235 -1.69 -11.33 11.64
N GLY A 236 -2.75 -10.53 11.63
CA GLY A 236 -4.11 -11.03 11.54
C GLY A 236 -5.00 -10.16 10.68
N ILE A 237 -5.93 -10.82 9.98
CA ILE A 237 -7.05 -10.22 9.27
C ILE A 237 -8.36 -10.85 9.75
N VAL A 238 -9.21 -10.02 10.33
CA VAL A 238 -10.63 -10.27 10.53
C VAL A 238 -11.37 -9.24 9.69
N TRP A 239 -12.11 -9.70 8.70
CA TRP A 239 -12.66 -8.81 7.68
C TRP A 239 -13.76 -7.90 8.23
N GLY A 240 -13.58 -6.58 8.10
CA GLY A 240 -14.55 -5.56 8.50
C GLY A 240 -13.94 -4.46 9.38
N ALA A 241 -14.43 -3.23 9.25
CA ALA A 241 -13.89 -2.07 9.97
C ALA A 241 -14.12 -2.12 11.50
N ASN A 242 -15.13 -2.86 11.94
CA ASN A 242 -15.55 -2.97 13.34
C ASN A 242 -15.24 -4.35 13.91
N THR A 243 -14.03 -4.86 13.67
CA THR A 243 -13.63 -6.20 14.09
C THR A 243 -12.27 -6.17 14.77
N GLU A 244 -12.07 -7.11 15.68
CA GLU A 244 -10.82 -7.30 16.39
C GLU A 244 -10.53 -8.78 16.53
N TRP A 245 -9.25 -9.09 16.65
CA TRP A 245 -8.78 -10.40 17.04
C TRP A 245 -7.84 -10.28 18.24
N ARG A 246 -7.73 -11.37 18.99
CA ARG A 246 -6.70 -11.50 20.00
C ARG A 246 -6.11 -12.89 20.04
N VAL A 247 -4.83 -12.96 20.38
CA VAL A 247 -4.07 -14.21 20.49
C VAL A 247 -3.24 -14.24 21.77
N ARG A 248 -3.00 -15.42 22.32
CA ARG A 248 -2.02 -15.66 23.39
C ARG A 248 -1.54 -17.11 23.34
N LEU A 249 -0.49 -17.43 24.09
CA LEU A 249 -0.09 -18.82 24.33
C LEU A 249 -1.18 -19.55 25.14
N HIS A 250 -1.49 -20.78 24.74
CA HIS A 250 -2.35 -21.68 25.50
C HIS A 250 -1.73 -21.95 26.87
N ASP A 251 -2.56 -22.00 27.91
CA ASP A 251 -2.17 -22.15 29.33
C ASP A 251 -1.29 -21.03 29.93
N ASP A 252 -0.99 -19.99 29.16
CA ASP A 252 -0.25 -18.83 29.65
C ASP A 252 -1.20 -17.78 30.24
N GLN A 253 -0.84 -17.25 31.41
CA GLN A 253 -1.51 -16.13 32.07
C GLN A 253 -1.04 -14.78 31.52
N SER A 254 -0.26 -14.78 30.44
CA SER A 254 0.19 -13.57 29.76
C SER A 254 -0.96 -12.76 29.16
N ASN A 255 -0.63 -11.51 28.86
CA ASN A 255 -1.55 -10.57 28.25
C ASN A 255 -1.87 -10.99 26.81
N TRP A 256 -3.14 -10.87 26.45
CA TRP A 256 -3.60 -11.02 25.08
C TRP A 256 -2.91 -10.00 24.18
N LEU A 257 -2.36 -10.46 23.05
CA LEU A 257 -2.01 -9.59 21.94
C LEU A 257 -3.27 -9.37 21.11
N VAL A 258 -3.76 -8.14 21.10
CA VAL A 258 -4.98 -7.75 20.39
C VAL A 258 -4.60 -6.95 19.15
N GLY A 259 -5.16 -7.32 18.00
CA GLY A 259 -5.02 -6.58 16.75
C GLY A 259 -6.36 -6.08 16.24
N ASP A 260 -6.35 -4.97 15.50
CA ASP A 260 -7.52 -4.57 14.72
C ASP A 260 -7.74 -5.52 13.53
N GLY A 261 -8.96 -5.51 12.99
CA GLY A 261 -9.38 -6.42 11.92
C GLY A 261 -8.50 -6.42 10.67
N MET A 262 -7.73 -5.38 10.39
CA MET A 262 -6.89 -5.31 9.19
C MET A 262 -5.41 -5.12 9.50
N SER A 263 -5.01 -5.50 10.71
CA SER A 263 -3.67 -5.24 11.25
C SER A 263 -2.55 -5.80 10.37
N ALA A 264 -2.76 -6.94 9.69
CA ALA A 264 -1.76 -7.54 8.81
C ALA A 264 -1.44 -6.73 7.55
N LEU A 265 -2.30 -5.79 7.16
CA LEU A 265 -2.09 -4.95 5.98
C LEU A 265 -1.41 -3.64 6.30
N ARG A 266 -1.17 -3.36 7.59
CA ARG A 266 -0.43 -2.19 7.99
C ARG A 266 1.04 -2.39 7.65
N ARG A 267 1.64 -1.36 7.07
CA ARG A 267 3.09 -1.36 6.80
C ARG A 267 3.90 -1.29 8.09
N GLN A 268 3.37 -0.61 9.11
CA GLN A 268 4.08 -0.25 10.33
C GLN A 268 3.10 -0.14 11.54
N PRO A 269 3.28 -0.92 12.62
CA PRO A 269 4.17 -2.08 12.65
C PRO A 269 3.56 -3.18 11.76
N GLY A 270 4.39 -3.97 11.08
CA GLY A 270 3.89 -5.04 10.20
C GLY A 270 3.31 -6.24 10.96
N PHE A 271 3.52 -6.32 12.28
CA PHE A 271 3.12 -7.41 13.14
C PHE A 271 3.11 -6.97 14.61
N GLY A 272 2.33 -7.65 15.44
CA GLY A 272 2.43 -7.62 16.88
C GLY A 272 3.45 -8.66 17.37
N ALA A 273 4.11 -8.40 18.48
CA ALA A 273 5.12 -9.31 19.02
C ALA A 273 4.50 -10.31 19.99
N LEU A 274 4.78 -11.60 19.82
CA LEU A 274 4.38 -12.66 20.74
C LEU A 274 5.63 -13.44 21.19
N GLN A 275 5.88 -13.47 22.48
CA GLN A 275 6.95 -14.28 23.04
C GLN A 275 6.52 -15.75 23.01
N LEU A 276 7.36 -16.61 22.44
CA LEU A 276 7.15 -18.04 22.35
C LEU A 276 7.96 -18.80 23.42
N PRO A 277 7.64 -20.06 23.72
CA PRO A 277 8.47 -20.90 24.59
C PRO A 277 9.90 -21.02 24.07
N ILE A 278 10.84 -21.21 24.99
CA ILE A 278 12.24 -21.48 24.64
C ILE A 278 12.29 -22.76 23.78
N PRO A 279 13.03 -22.76 22.65
CA PRO A 279 13.14 -23.94 21.81
C PRO A 279 13.69 -25.13 22.60
N MET A 280 13.20 -26.32 22.29
CA MET A 280 13.75 -27.57 22.81
C MET A 280 15.22 -27.74 22.37
N THR A 281 15.93 -28.71 22.94
CA THR A 281 17.35 -28.96 22.65
C THR A 281 17.63 -29.27 21.17
N ASN A 282 16.63 -29.72 20.42
CA ASN A 282 16.68 -29.93 18.97
C ASN A 282 16.35 -28.68 18.14
N GLY A 283 16.14 -27.53 18.76
CA GLY A 283 15.75 -26.27 18.12
C GLY A 283 14.26 -26.14 17.78
N HIS A 284 13.42 -27.14 18.07
CA HIS A 284 11.99 -27.05 17.79
C HIS A 284 11.27 -26.19 18.84
N VAL A 285 10.41 -25.29 18.36
CA VAL A 285 9.42 -24.57 19.16
C VAL A 285 8.07 -25.20 18.86
N HIS A 286 7.47 -25.79 19.89
CA HIS A 286 6.09 -26.28 19.85
C HIS A 286 5.24 -25.46 20.80
N ALA A 287 4.19 -24.84 20.27
CA ALA A 287 3.27 -24.02 21.06
C ALA A 287 1.86 -24.10 20.47
N THR A 288 0.85 -24.03 21.34
CA THR A 288 -0.54 -23.84 20.93
C THR A 288 -0.95 -22.43 21.31
N LEU A 289 -1.67 -21.73 20.43
CA LEU A 289 -2.20 -20.39 20.70
C LEU A 289 -3.71 -20.44 20.84
N ASP A 290 -4.23 -19.80 21.90
CA ASP A 290 -5.64 -19.43 21.97
C ASP A 290 -5.88 -18.26 21.03
N TYR A 291 -6.95 -18.35 20.24
CA TYR A 291 -7.32 -17.35 19.26
C TYR A 291 -8.80 -17.00 19.41
N GLU A 292 -9.12 -15.71 19.49
CA GLU A 292 -10.49 -15.23 19.58
C GLU A 292 -10.72 -14.03 18.66
N THR A 293 -11.95 -13.88 18.19
CA THR A 293 -12.39 -12.71 17.43
C THR A 293 -13.60 -12.06 18.06
N ARG A 294 -13.80 -10.77 17.81
CA ARG A 294 -15.05 -10.10 18.12
C ARG A 294 -15.39 -9.07 17.07
N ARG A 295 -16.65 -8.70 17.05
CA ARG A 295 -17.18 -7.70 16.13
C ARG A 295 -18.05 -6.72 16.90
N ARG A 296 -18.25 -5.55 16.34
CA ARG A 296 -19.19 -4.56 16.82
C ARG A 296 -20.24 -4.38 15.73
N ASP A 297 -21.50 -4.37 16.15
CA ASP A 297 -22.62 -4.14 15.24
C ASP A 297 -22.51 -2.73 14.63
N ASP A 298 -23.03 -2.55 13.42
CA ASP A 298 -22.91 -1.27 12.71
C ASP A 298 -23.55 -0.13 13.54
N GLY A 299 -22.71 0.85 13.92
CA GLY A 299 -23.12 2.00 14.73
C GLY A 299 -23.19 1.75 16.24
N ALA A 300 -22.97 0.52 16.72
CA ALA A 300 -22.92 0.25 18.16
C ALA A 300 -21.66 0.85 18.79
N ALA A 301 -21.76 1.35 20.02
CA ALA A 301 -20.61 1.83 20.78
C ALA A 301 -19.83 0.68 21.44
N GLU A 302 -20.54 -0.37 21.82
CA GLU A 302 -20.00 -1.51 22.56
C GLU A 302 -19.51 -2.62 21.63
N TRP A 303 -18.58 -3.43 22.14
CA TRP A 303 -18.09 -4.62 21.44
C TRP A 303 -18.93 -5.84 21.82
N ASN A 304 -19.25 -6.69 20.85
CA ASN A 304 -19.82 -8.00 21.15
C ASN A 304 -18.79 -8.85 21.93
N PRO A 305 -19.25 -9.89 22.65
CA PRO A 305 -18.36 -10.82 23.34
C PRO A 305 -17.32 -11.43 22.41
N TRP A 306 -16.17 -11.80 22.99
CA TRP A 306 -15.16 -12.58 22.28
C TRP A 306 -15.68 -13.98 21.92
N MET A 307 -15.42 -14.39 20.69
CA MET A 307 -15.77 -15.70 20.15
C MET A 307 -14.49 -16.49 19.89
N ALA A 308 -14.36 -17.61 20.60
CA ALA A 308 -13.24 -18.54 20.39
C ALA A 308 -13.20 -19.07 18.96
N GLN A 309 -11.99 -19.22 18.45
CA GLN A 309 -11.67 -19.78 17.14
C GLN A 309 -10.85 -21.06 17.33
N PRO A 310 -10.68 -21.88 16.28
CA PRO A 310 -9.76 -23.01 16.34
C PRO A 310 -8.36 -22.55 16.77
N PRO A 311 -7.70 -23.28 17.70
CA PRO A 311 -6.39 -22.90 18.18
C PRO A 311 -5.33 -23.03 17.07
N ILE A 312 -4.29 -22.21 17.15
CA ILE A 312 -3.20 -22.21 16.18
C ILE A 312 -2.05 -23.04 16.76
N VAL A 313 -1.65 -24.09 16.07
CA VAL A 313 -0.50 -24.92 16.47
C VAL A 313 0.74 -24.44 15.73
N ILE A 314 1.75 -24.04 16.50
CA ILE A 314 3.08 -23.70 16.01
C ILE A 314 3.96 -24.95 16.19
N ASP A 315 4.54 -25.41 15.09
CA ASP A 315 5.64 -26.37 15.08
C ASP A 315 6.68 -25.87 14.10
N ALA A 316 7.75 -25.26 14.63
CA ALA A 316 8.77 -24.59 13.84
C ALA A 316 10.17 -24.90 14.37
N VAL A 317 11.14 -24.95 13.45
CA VAL A 317 12.56 -25.12 13.81
C VAL A 317 13.23 -23.76 13.87
N VAL A 318 13.79 -23.43 15.03
CA VAL A 318 14.57 -22.22 15.28
C VAL A 318 16.03 -22.63 15.47
N ARG A 319 16.88 -22.24 14.53
CA ARG A 319 18.31 -22.56 14.60
C ARG A 319 18.98 -21.71 15.69
N PRO A 320 19.96 -22.27 16.42
CA PRO A 320 20.80 -21.49 17.33
C PRO A 320 21.46 -20.32 16.61
N PHE A 321 21.29 -19.12 17.13
CA PHE A 321 22.03 -17.92 16.71
C PHE A 321 23.11 -17.61 17.75
N ASP A 322 24.37 -17.56 17.33
CA ASP A 322 25.45 -17.11 18.20
C ASP A 322 25.40 -15.59 18.33
N LEU A 323 25.04 -15.14 19.52
CA LEU A 323 25.03 -13.73 19.88
C LEU A 323 26.37 -13.04 19.59
N ALA A 324 27.51 -13.74 19.65
CA ALA A 324 28.82 -13.17 19.33
C ALA A 324 28.93 -12.61 17.90
N HIS A 325 28.05 -13.01 16.97
CA HIS A 325 27.97 -12.41 15.64
C HIS A 325 27.37 -11.00 15.62
N LEU A 326 26.63 -10.61 16.67
CA LEU A 326 26.13 -9.25 16.86
C LEU A 326 27.16 -8.38 17.60
N GLN A 327 27.79 -7.49 16.84
CA GLN A 327 28.78 -6.55 17.35
C GLN A 327 28.09 -5.27 17.86
N PRO A 328 28.28 -4.88 19.13
CA PRO A 328 27.80 -3.60 19.62
C PRO A 328 28.53 -2.46 18.90
N SER A 329 27.81 -1.39 18.60
CA SER A 329 28.36 -0.16 18.05
C SER A 329 27.70 1.04 18.71
N ASP A 330 28.52 1.88 19.33
CA ASP A 330 28.15 3.11 20.02
C ASP A 330 28.94 4.32 19.47
N ASP A 331 29.43 4.20 18.23
CA ASP A 331 30.22 5.23 17.57
C ASP A 331 29.50 6.60 17.65
N PRO A 332 30.22 7.72 17.89
CA PRO A 332 29.61 9.03 18.07
C PRO A 332 28.70 9.45 16.91
N GLU A 333 29.08 9.13 15.67
CA GLU A 333 28.28 9.42 14.47
C GLU A 333 26.95 8.64 14.47
N ILE A 334 26.99 7.36 14.81
CA ILE A 334 25.79 6.50 14.88
C ILE A 334 24.88 6.95 16.02
N THR A 335 25.46 7.32 17.16
CA THR A 335 24.70 7.88 18.28
C THR A 335 24.06 9.21 17.90
N GLN A 336 24.72 10.04 17.09
CA GLN A 336 24.14 11.27 16.55
C GLN A 336 22.97 10.96 15.59
N THR A 337 23.11 9.99 14.68
CA THR A 337 22.01 9.50 13.83
C THR A 337 20.84 8.96 14.65
N ALA A 338 21.12 8.25 15.76
CA ALA A 338 20.09 7.80 16.69
C ALA A 338 19.36 8.98 17.35
N ARG A 339 20.07 10.05 17.73
CA ARG A 339 19.44 11.27 18.24
C ARG A 339 18.53 11.90 17.19
N GLU A 340 18.98 12.03 15.95
CA GLU A 340 18.19 12.55 14.84
C GLU A 340 16.92 11.72 14.57
N ALA A 341 17.02 10.39 14.68
CA ALA A 341 15.87 9.50 14.54
C ALA A 341 14.78 9.77 15.58
N PHE A 342 15.15 10.28 16.76
CA PHE A 342 14.25 10.59 17.87
C PHE A 342 14.06 12.08 18.12
N ASP A 343 14.55 12.97 17.25
CA ASP A 343 14.47 14.42 17.45
C ASP A 343 13.11 15.00 17.04
N PHE A 344 12.03 14.31 17.41
CA PHE A 344 10.65 14.74 17.15
C PHE A 344 9.91 14.98 18.46
N PRO A 345 9.01 15.98 18.51
CA PRO A 345 8.15 16.15 19.66
C PRO A 345 7.19 14.96 19.80
N VAL A 346 6.96 14.53 21.04
CA VAL A 346 5.90 13.59 21.39
C VAL A 346 4.55 14.24 21.06
N SER A 347 3.73 13.52 20.30
CA SER A 347 2.40 13.98 19.93
C SER A 347 1.47 13.83 21.13
N ILE A 348 0.80 14.91 21.50
CA ILE A 348 -0.20 14.92 22.55
C ILE A 348 -1.56 15.07 21.90
N TRP A 349 -2.46 14.13 22.17
CA TRP A 349 -3.81 14.12 21.60
C TRP A 349 -4.84 14.56 22.64
N THR A 350 -5.97 15.02 22.12
CA THR A 350 -7.16 15.36 22.93
C THR A 350 -7.87 14.10 23.47
N ASP A 351 -7.59 12.92 22.91
CA ASP A 351 -8.11 11.61 23.34
C ASP A 351 -7.61 11.25 24.75
N ASP A 352 -8.55 10.95 25.67
CA ASP A 352 -8.25 10.58 27.04
C ASP A 352 -7.64 9.18 27.18
N ASP A 353 -7.94 8.25 26.27
CA ASP A 353 -7.46 6.87 26.37
C ASP A 353 -6.03 6.72 25.84
N ARG A 354 -5.60 7.63 24.97
CA ARG A 354 -4.26 7.66 24.37
C ARG A 354 -3.77 9.10 24.31
N PRO A 355 -3.40 9.69 25.46
CA PRO A 355 -3.04 11.09 25.53
C PRO A 355 -1.72 11.42 24.84
N ALA A 356 -0.81 10.45 24.62
CA ALA A 356 0.52 10.71 24.07
C ALA A 356 1.02 9.61 23.12
N GLY A 357 1.82 10.00 22.13
CA GLY A 357 2.44 9.10 21.15
C GLY A 357 3.83 9.54 20.71
N ILE A 358 4.72 8.56 20.56
CA ILE A 358 6.11 8.78 20.18
C ILE A 358 6.21 8.80 18.66
N ARG A 359 6.91 9.81 18.14
CA ARG A 359 7.32 9.90 16.73
C ARG A 359 8.80 9.59 16.63
N PHE A 360 9.18 8.93 15.55
CA PHE A 360 10.58 8.66 15.22
C PHE A 360 10.74 8.53 13.71
N ASN A 361 11.94 8.77 13.21
CA ASN A 361 12.28 8.73 11.79
C ASN A 361 13.31 7.64 11.51
N THR A 362 12.84 6.48 11.03
CA THR A 362 13.73 5.40 10.63
C THR A 362 14.58 5.74 9.39
N ARG A 363 14.22 6.79 8.62
CA ARG A 363 15.00 7.21 7.45
C ARG A 363 16.38 7.77 7.81
N ALA A 364 16.60 8.18 9.06
CA ALA A 364 17.93 8.53 9.53
C ALA A 364 18.95 7.39 9.30
N PHE A 365 18.48 6.14 9.34
CA PHE A 365 19.27 4.94 9.08
C PHE A 365 19.08 4.35 7.67
N ALA A 366 18.51 5.08 6.71
CA ALA A 366 18.23 4.55 5.37
C ALA A 366 19.45 4.49 4.43
N SER A 367 20.60 5.06 4.81
CA SER A 367 21.84 4.94 4.02
C SER A 367 22.29 3.48 3.90
N ALA A 368 22.96 3.17 2.78
CA ALA A 368 23.62 1.88 2.57
C ALA A 368 24.73 1.60 3.61
N ASP A 369 25.29 2.65 4.24
CA ASP A 369 26.31 2.52 5.30
C ASP A 369 25.77 1.83 6.58
N TYR A 370 24.44 1.72 6.70
CA TYR A 370 23.77 1.02 7.79
C TYR A 370 23.19 -0.33 7.35
N ALA A 371 23.53 -0.86 6.17
CA ALA A 371 22.97 -2.12 5.68
C ALA A 371 23.29 -3.34 6.57
N ASP A 372 24.38 -3.28 7.34
CA ASP A 372 24.80 -4.28 8.32
C ASP A 372 24.31 -3.98 9.75
N MET A 373 23.54 -2.90 9.94
CA MET A 373 23.16 -2.37 11.23
C MET A 373 21.73 -2.76 11.60
N LEU A 374 21.54 -3.27 12.81
CA LEU A 374 20.23 -3.46 13.43
C LEU A 374 19.98 -2.38 14.47
N ILE A 375 18.81 -1.77 14.42
CA ILE A 375 18.37 -0.85 15.45
C ILE A 375 17.30 -1.54 16.28
N GLY A 376 17.59 -1.70 17.56
CA GLY A 376 16.63 -2.14 18.56
C GLY A 376 16.80 -1.27 19.79
N VAL A 377 15.74 -0.62 20.23
CA VAL A 377 15.82 0.35 21.32
C VAL A 377 14.69 0.19 22.32
N VAL A 378 15.00 0.52 23.56
CA VAL A 378 14.04 0.79 24.61
C VAL A 378 13.96 2.30 24.76
N LEU A 379 12.77 2.85 24.50
CA LEU A 379 12.48 4.27 24.68
C LEU A 379 11.54 4.45 25.87
N GLU A 380 11.93 5.33 26.78
CA GLU A 380 11.15 5.66 27.96
C GLU A 380 10.81 7.15 27.98
N LEU A 381 9.54 7.47 28.22
CA LEU A 381 9.12 8.80 28.64
C LEU A 381 9.13 8.81 30.16
N ARG A 382 9.92 9.70 30.77
CA ARG A 382 10.15 9.73 32.22
C ARG A 382 9.60 11.01 32.82
N GLU A 383 8.87 10.88 33.92
CA GLU A 383 8.43 11.99 34.77
C GLU A 383 9.29 11.95 36.03
N ASN A 384 10.16 12.95 36.21
CA ASN A 384 11.13 13.06 37.31
C ASN A 384 11.99 11.79 37.46
N GLY A 385 12.44 11.23 36.34
CA GLY A 385 13.25 10.01 36.29
C GLY A 385 12.47 8.69 36.34
N ILE A 386 11.16 8.72 36.60
CA ILE A 386 10.30 7.52 36.65
C ILE A 386 9.70 7.27 35.26
N ALA A 387 9.93 6.08 34.69
CA ALA A 387 9.33 5.70 33.42
C ALA A 387 7.80 5.65 33.53
N ARG A 388 7.11 6.50 32.75
CA ARG A 388 5.64 6.55 32.61
C ARG A 388 5.15 5.88 31.34
N ARG A 389 6.03 5.81 30.33
CA ARG A 389 5.79 5.03 29.13
C ARG A 389 7.08 4.32 28.76
N ARG A 390 7.01 3.03 28.43
CA ARG A 390 8.12 2.29 27.82
C ARG A 390 7.66 1.71 26.50
N SER A 391 8.42 1.96 25.44
CA SER A 391 8.18 1.40 24.11
C SER A 391 9.44 0.69 23.64
N HIS A 392 9.29 -0.52 23.11
CA HIS A 392 10.37 -1.20 22.40
C HIS A 392 10.17 -0.99 20.92
N LEU A 393 11.22 -0.56 20.22
CA LEU A 393 11.20 -0.26 18.81
C LEU A 393 12.31 -1.06 18.13
N TRP A 394 12.09 -1.56 16.92
CA TRP A 394 13.13 -2.23 16.14
C TRP A 394 12.94 -2.04 14.64
N TRP A 395 14.05 -1.90 13.92
CA TRP A 395 14.08 -1.86 12.46
C TRP A 395 15.49 -2.18 11.93
N PRO A 396 15.62 -2.74 10.71
CA PRO A 396 16.90 -2.89 10.05
C PRO A 396 17.39 -1.55 9.49
N GLY A 397 18.71 -1.36 9.42
CA GLY A 397 19.30 -0.26 8.66
C GLY A 397 19.17 -0.46 7.14
N SER A 398 19.36 0.62 6.38
CA SER A 398 19.15 0.72 4.93
C SER A 398 17.74 0.41 4.40
N SER A 399 16.80 0.00 5.27
CA SER A 399 15.47 -0.46 4.88
C SER A 399 14.40 0.06 5.82
N LEU A 400 13.33 0.61 5.25
CA LEU A 400 12.12 0.99 6.00
C LEU A 400 11.15 -0.20 6.17
N ALA A 401 11.49 -1.36 5.60
CA ALA A 401 10.66 -2.54 5.70
C ALA A 401 10.72 -3.09 7.14
N ARG A 402 9.57 -3.58 7.62
CA ARG A 402 9.46 -4.35 8.87
C ARG A 402 9.88 -3.62 10.15
N THR A 403 9.77 -2.28 10.17
CA THR A 403 9.78 -1.52 11.44
C THR A 403 8.67 -2.05 12.34
N GLY A 404 9.02 -2.39 13.58
CA GLY A 404 8.09 -2.87 14.57
C GLY A 404 8.21 -2.09 15.87
N TRP A 405 7.13 -2.07 16.64
CA TRP A 405 7.16 -1.56 18.00
C TRP A 405 6.11 -2.20 18.87
N GLU A 406 6.38 -2.19 20.17
CA GLU A 406 5.43 -2.55 21.22
C GLU A 406 5.48 -1.52 22.35
N VAL A 407 4.36 -1.37 23.04
CA VAL A 407 4.27 -0.57 24.26
C VAL A 407 4.24 -1.56 25.41
N ASP A 408 5.29 -1.54 26.23
CA ASP A 408 5.47 -2.42 27.38
C ASP A 408 4.80 -1.84 28.63
N LEU A 409 5.01 -0.54 28.86
CA LEU A 409 4.46 0.20 29.98
C LEU A 409 3.73 1.45 29.48
N GLU A 410 2.55 1.73 30.02
CA GLU A 410 1.79 2.94 29.74
C GLU A 410 0.96 3.38 30.95
N ASP A 411 1.46 4.38 31.67
CA ASP A 411 0.75 5.09 32.74
C ASP A 411 -0.08 6.22 32.11
N VAL A 412 -1.32 5.89 31.75
CA VAL A 412 -2.25 6.82 31.07
C VAL A 412 -2.49 8.08 31.90
N GLU A 413 -2.58 7.97 33.22
CA GLU A 413 -2.81 9.11 34.10
C GLU A 413 -1.62 10.07 34.11
N ALA A 414 -0.39 9.54 34.16
CA ALA A 414 0.80 10.38 34.02
C ALA A 414 0.90 11.04 32.65
N LEU A 415 0.52 10.35 31.59
CA LEU A 415 0.51 10.94 30.24
C LEU A 415 -0.61 12.00 30.07
N ARG A 416 -1.72 11.90 30.81
CA ARG A 416 -2.71 13.01 30.90
C ARG A 416 -2.13 14.20 31.65
N ARG A 417 -1.40 13.99 32.76
CA ARG A 417 -0.70 15.08 33.44
C ARG A 417 0.33 15.76 32.53
N LEU A 418 1.07 14.99 31.72
CA LEU A 418 1.97 15.54 30.71
C LEU A 418 1.23 16.48 29.76
N ARG A 419 0.07 16.07 29.24
CA ARG A 419 -0.80 16.92 28.41
C ARG A 419 -1.21 18.19 29.14
N ASP A 420 -1.71 18.07 30.37
CA ASP A 420 -2.22 19.22 31.14
C ASP A 420 -1.10 20.25 31.42
N VAL A 421 0.10 19.79 31.78
CA VAL A 421 1.27 20.65 31.98
C VAL A 421 1.68 21.33 30.66
N ALA A 422 1.70 20.58 29.55
CA ALA A 422 2.02 21.14 28.24
C ALA A 422 1.03 22.22 27.79
N SER A 423 -0.27 22.00 28.00
CA SER A 423 -1.32 22.98 27.73
C SER A 423 -1.16 24.25 28.58
N GLN A 424 -0.82 24.12 29.86
CA GLN A 424 -0.62 25.28 30.75
C GLN A 424 0.58 26.15 30.36
N LEU A 425 1.65 25.54 29.82
CA LEU A 425 2.86 26.26 29.43
C LEU A 425 2.71 27.02 28.11
N GLY A 426 1.56 26.93 27.43
CA GLY A 426 1.42 27.42 26.06
C GLY A 426 2.37 26.70 25.09
N ALA A 427 2.83 25.50 25.47
CA ALA A 427 3.87 24.72 24.81
C ALA A 427 3.39 23.98 23.56
N LEU A 428 2.29 24.42 22.96
CA LEU A 428 1.64 23.76 21.84
C LEU A 428 1.67 24.64 20.58
N PRO A 429 2.86 24.93 20.01
CA PRO A 429 2.94 25.40 18.64
C PRO A 429 2.22 24.42 17.72
N ALA A 430 1.47 24.94 16.76
CA ALA A 430 0.94 24.14 15.66
C ALA A 430 2.03 23.59 14.72
N ASP A 431 3.29 24.00 14.92
CA ASP A 431 4.43 23.51 14.15
C ASP A 431 4.74 22.06 14.56
N PRO A 432 4.61 21.08 13.64
CA PRO A 432 4.85 19.67 13.92
C PRO A 432 6.30 19.35 14.33
N ASP A 433 7.24 20.28 14.11
CA ASP A 433 8.66 20.15 14.46
C ASP A 433 9.09 21.14 15.57
N GLY A 434 8.22 22.10 15.94
CA GLY A 434 8.39 23.02 17.04
C GLY A 434 7.72 22.53 18.32
N GLY A 435 8.47 21.86 19.20
CA GLY A 435 7.99 21.47 20.53
C GLY A 435 8.76 22.19 21.64
N HIS A 436 8.07 22.52 22.74
CA HIS A 436 8.75 23.04 23.94
C HIS A 436 9.07 21.89 24.90
N SER A 437 10.19 22.04 25.60
CA SER A 437 10.57 21.13 26.68
C SER A 437 9.61 21.25 27.85
N VAL A 438 9.11 20.12 28.35
CA VAL A 438 8.24 20.07 29.54
C VAL A 438 9.12 19.86 30.79
N PRO A 439 9.11 20.77 31.78
CA PRO A 439 9.89 20.63 32.99
C PRO A 439 9.60 19.33 33.73
N GLY A 440 10.64 18.66 34.22
CA GLY A 440 10.53 17.38 34.91
C GLY A 440 10.29 16.18 33.98
N TRP A 441 10.12 16.39 32.68
CA TRP A 441 9.95 15.29 31.73
C TRP A 441 11.16 15.12 30.81
N THR A 442 11.57 13.87 30.63
CA THR A 442 12.67 13.50 29.73
C THR A 442 12.28 12.32 28.85
N MET A 443 12.98 12.20 27.72
CA MET A 443 12.97 11.01 26.88
C MET A 443 14.32 10.33 26.99
N ALA A 444 14.34 9.09 27.46
CA ALA A 444 15.53 8.25 27.52
C ALA A 444 15.46 7.19 26.43
N VAL A 445 16.50 7.06 25.62
CA VAL A 445 16.62 6.08 24.54
C VAL A 445 17.88 5.25 24.78
N ARG A 446 17.74 3.93 24.80
CA ARG A 446 18.85 2.99 24.98
C ARG A 446 18.81 1.88 23.95
N GLY A 447 19.95 1.59 23.34
CA GLY A 447 20.16 0.43 22.48
C GLY A 447 19.97 -0.87 23.24
N ASP A 448 19.27 -1.83 22.64
CA ASP A 448 18.97 -3.11 23.24
C ASP A 448 19.18 -4.26 22.25
N ARG A 449 20.10 -5.15 22.62
CA ARG A 449 20.53 -6.26 21.77
C ARG A 449 19.40 -7.22 21.44
N LEU A 450 18.52 -7.52 22.41
CA LEU A 450 17.41 -8.44 22.19
C LEU A 450 16.32 -7.80 21.31
N MET A 451 16.11 -6.48 21.43
CA MET A 451 15.22 -5.78 20.51
C MET A 451 15.80 -5.71 19.10
N ALA A 452 17.12 -5.54 18.97
CA ALA A 452 17.78 -5.48 17.66
C ALA A 452 17.62 -6.80 16.91
N LEU A 453 17.67 -7.95 17.60
CA LEU A 453 17.39 -9.27 17.02
C LEU A 453 16.01 -9.37 16.35
N ARG A 454 14.99 -8.65 16.86
CA ARG A 454 13.66 -8.66 16.24
C ARG A 454 13.65 -8.04 14.84
N ALA A 455 14.64 -7.22 14.50
CA ALA A 455 14.84 -6.68 13.16
C ALA A 455 15.58 -7.65 12.22
N MET A 456 16.21 -8.72 12.71
CA MET A 456 17.00 -9.65 11.87
C MET A 456 16.16 -10.39 10.84
N GLY A 457 14.89 -10.69 11.13
CA GLY A 457 14.00 -11.38 10.19
C GLY A 457 13.85 -10.64 8.84
N ALA A 458 14.28 -9.38 8.73
CA ALA A 458 14.33 -8.60 7.49
C ALA A 458 15.57 -8.86 6.61
N LEU A 459 16.66 -9.43 7.14
CA LEU A 459 17.94 -9.62 6.44
C LEU A 459 18.07 -10.99 5.74
N SER A 460 17.11 -11.90 5.92
CA SER A 460 17.27 -13.33 5.60
C SER A 460 17.05 -13.76 4.14
N THR A 461 17.41 -12.94 3.14
CA THR A 461 17.60 -13.47 1.77
C THR A 461 19.05 -13.86 1.46
N GLY A 462 20.00 -13.53 2.35
CA GLY A 462 21.38 -14.02 2.32
C GLY A 462 21.70 -14.84 3.57
N SER A 463 22.62 -15.79 3.47
CA SER A 463 23.13 -16.52 4.64
C SER A 463 23.83 -15.52 5.59
N PRO A 464 23.36 -15.33 6.83
CA PRO A 464 23.94 -14.37 7.77
C PRO A 464 25.36 -14.73 8.23
N ASN A 465 25.89 -15.88 7.82
CA ASN A 465 27.16 -16.42 8.32
C ASN A 465 28.43 -15.75 7.79
N GLU A 466 28.37 -14.80 6.85
CA GLU A 466 29.58 -14.17 6.28
C GLU A 466 29.75 -12.67 6.61
N THR A 467 28.69 -11.97 7.03
CA THR A 467 28.75 -10.53 7.32
C THR A 467 28.63 -10.25 8.82
N LYS A 468 29.56 -9.47 9.37
CA LYS A 468 29.49 -8.99 10.76
C LYS A 468 28.28 -8.06 10.89
N ILE A 469 27.25 -8.49 11.61
CA ILE A 469 26.07 -7.67 11.88
C ILE A 469 26.35 -6.79 13.09
N ARG A 470 26.13 -5.48 12.96
CA ARG A 470 26.23 -4.51 14.06
C ARG A 470 24.86 -4.24 14.67
N PHE A 471 24.82 -3.86 15.93
CA PHE A 471 23.62 -3.24 16.51
C PHE A 471 23.98 -2.00 17.31
N TRP A 472 23.06 -1.04 17.36
CA TRP A 472 23.29 0.17 18.15
C TRP A 472 23.19 -0.15 19.64
N SER A 473 24.27 0.10 20.39
CA SER A 473 24.35 -0.15 21.83
C SER A 473 24.43 1.12 22.68
N GLY A 474 24.38 2.29 22.04
CA GLY A 474 24.47 3.59 22.71
C GLY A 474 23.26 3.91 23.58
N GLN A 475 23.33 5.02 24.30
CA GLN A 475 22.21 5.55 25.08
C GLN A 475 22.28 7.06 25.16
N PHE A 476 21.12 7.70 25.28
CA PHE A 476 21.02 9.12 25.57
C PHE A 476 19.71 9.49 26.25
N GLU A 477 19.72 10.67 26.88
CA GLU A 477 18.54 11.29 27.48
C GLU A 477 18.45 12.74 27.00
N THR A 478 17.24 13.18 26.65
CA THR A 478 16.96 14.56 26.22
C THR A 478 15.73 15.10 26.95
N PRO A 479 15.65 16.43 27.16
CA PRO A 479 14.41 17.05 27.62
C PRO A 479 13.23 16.69 26.70
N LEU A 480 12.09 16.31 27.29
CA LEU A 480 10.95 15.88 26.52
C LEU A 480 10.29 17.07 25.82
N ARG A 481 10.27 17.07 24.48
CA ARG A 481 9.51 18.03 23.68
C ARG A 481 8.15 17.44 23.32
N VAL A 482 7.11 18.26 23.34
CA VAL A 482 5.73 17.87 23.00
C VAL A 482 5.11 18.80 21.96
N SER A 483 4.13 18.30 21.22
CA SER A 483 3.35 19.05 20.23
C SER A 483 1.90 18.56 20.26
N GLU A 484 0.93 19.48 20.26
CA GLU A 484 -0.48 19.12 20.25
C GLU A 484 -0.93 18.64 18.88
N ARG A 485 -1.82 17.66 18.89
CA ARG A 485 -2.56 17.21 17.73
C ARG A 485 -4.05 17.33 18.06
N PRO A 486 -4.78 18.24 17.38
CA PRO A 486 -6.19 18.47 17.68
C PRO A 486 -7.07 17.25 17.30
N GLU A 487 -6.55 16.38 16.44
CA GLU A 487 -7.18 15.13 16.03
C GLU A 487 -7.12 14.05 17.13
N SER A 488 -8.02 13.07 17.05
CA SER A 488 -7.97 11.90 17.92
C SER A 488 -6.72 11.05 17.65
N ALA A 489 -6.24 10.36 18.69
CA ALA A 489 -5.12 9.46 18.54
C ALA A 489 -5.41 8.37 17.49
N PRO A 490 -4.48 8.08 16.57
CA PRO A 490 -4.68 7.05 15.58
C PRO A 490 -4.84 5.68 16.24
N ASN A 491 -5.67 4.82 15.63
CA ASN A 491 -5.84 3.44 16.07
C ASN A 491 -4.52 2.70 16.05
N ARG A 492 -4.19 2.04 17.17
CA ARG A 492 -3.04 1.15 17.24
C ARG A 492 -3.38 -0.13 16.51
N ALA A 493 -2.49 -0.55 15.63
CA ALA A 493 -2.62 -1.82 14.93
C ALA A 493 -2.64 -3.00 15.91
N PHE A 494 -1.85 -2.89 16.98
CA PHE A 494 -1.72 -3.91 18.02
C PHE A 494 -1.68 -3.26 19.40
N ARG A 495 -2.21 -3.96 20.41
CA ARG A 495 -2.13 -3.60 21.82
C ARG A 495 -2.07 -4.85 22.70
N ARG A 496 -1.66 -4.68 23.96
CA ARG A 496 -1.77 -5.72 24.98
C ARG A 496 -3.04 -5.50 25.80
N GLU A 497 -3.81 -6.55 26.03
CA GLU A 497 -4.97 -6.55 26.92
C GLU A 497 -4.69 -7.51 28.07
N SER A 498 -4.82 -7.03 29.31
CA SER A 498 -4.55 -7.85 30.48
C SER A 498 -5.59 -8.96 30.63
N HIS A 499 -5.15 -10.14 31.07
CA HIS A 499 -6.06 -11.24 31.34
C HIS A 499 -6.94 -10.88 32.56
N PRO A 500 -8.28 -10.91 32.46
CA PRO A 500 -9.18 -10.67 33.58
C PRO A 500 -9.02 -11.80 34.61
N GLY A 501 -8.15 -11.57 35.60
CA GLY A 501 -7.73 -12.60 36.55
C GLY A 501 -6.30 -12.42 37.04
N ASN A 502 -5.51 -11.54 36.41
CA ASN A 502 -4.19 -11.15 36.91
C ASN A 502 -4.27 -9.82 37.70
N PRO A 503 -4.56 -9.84 39.02
CA PRO A 503 -4.62 -8.63 39.84
C PRO A 503 -3.27 -7.91 39.94
N GLY A 504 -2.16 -8.52 39.51
CA GLY A 504 -0.81 -7.95 39.57
C GLY A 504 -0.54 -6.81 38.57
N THR A 505 -1.38 -6.66 37.55
CA THR A 505 -1.38 -5.50 36.62
C THR A 505 -2.71 -4.74 36.67
N ALA A 506 -3.49 -4.92 37.74
CA ALA A 506 -4.57 -4.00 38.05
C ALA A 506 -3.95 -2.61 38.17
N LYS A 507 -4.49 -1.67 37.39
CA LYS A 507 -4.24 -0.22 37.43
C LYS A 507 -3.67 0.16 38.80
N GLN A 508 -2.38 0.50 38.88
CA GLN A 508 -1.92 1.39 39.93
C GLN A 508 -2.73 2.67 39.73
N LYS A 509 -3.83 2.78 40.49
CA LYS A 509 -4.56 4.01 40.72
C LYS A 509 -3.77 4.91 41.66
#